data_AF-A0A0C9U8Z6-F1
#
_entry.id   AF-A0A0C9U8Z6-F1
#
_cell.length_a   1.000
_cell.length_b   1.000
_cell.length_c   1.000
_cell.angle_alpha   90.00
_cell.angle_beta   90.00
_cell.angle_gamma   90.00
#
_symmetry.space_group_name_H-M   'P 1'
#
loop_
_entity.id
_entity.type
_entity.pdbx_description
1 polymer ?
#
loop_
_entity_poly.entity_id
_entity_poly.type
_entity_poly.pdbx_seq_one_letter_code
_entity_poly.pdbx_strand_id
1 'polypeptide(L)'
;MEGRAMKGGNDKIQEEMREAAEEIEGDDAEIDGTGVLAPDGNSIPLERLEEGGARHPTHTRQTTKKPKVAEGARNFCNFLLGPVFVQAFVLTFLGEWGDRSQIATIALGATHDVYLVTIGTVIGHTCCTTLAVLAGRYLSTKLSVKYVTLGGATLFLIFGVIYLYESLSISAEEFLIPIASDQVSGV
;
A
#
# COMPACT_ATOMS: atom_id res chain seq x y z
N MET A 1 -29.99 -46.95 -6.54
CA MET A 1 -30.33 -45.76 -7.35
C MET A 1 -30.34 -44.56 -6.42
N GLU A 2 -29.17 -43.98 -6.17
CA GLU A 2 -29.02 -42.67 -5.54
C GLU A 2 -28.41 -41.76 -6.58
N GLY A 3 -29.26 -40.96 -7.22
CA GLY A 3 -28.79 -39.79 -7.95
C GLY A 3 -28.46 -38.70 -6.94
N ARG A 4 -27.45 -37.88 -7.26
CA ARG A 4 -27.45 -36.46 -6.89
C ARG A 4 -26.46 -35.69 -7.76
N ALA A 5 -27.05 -35.13 -8.81
CA ALA A 5 -26.74 -33.84 -9.43
C ALA A 5 -25.37 -33.23 -9.06
N MET A 6 -24.37 -33.43 -9.92
CA MET A 6 -23.24 -32.50 -10.01
C MET A 6 -23.73 -31.22 -10.67
N LYS A 7 -24.16 -30.27 -9.84
CA LYS A 7 -24.52 -28.92 -10.25
C LYS A 7 -23.24 -28.07 -10.31
N GLY A 8 -22.95 -27.58 -11.51
CA GLY A 8 -22.32 -26.27 -11.76
C GLY A 8 -20.84 -26.11 -11.39
N GLY A 9 -19.96 -26.20 -12.39
CA GLY A 9 -18.58 -25.72 -12.29
C GLY A 9 -18.47 -24.22 -11.90
N ASN A 10 -19.52 -23.43 -12.10
CA ASN A 10 -19.59 -22.06 -11.60
C ASN A 10 -19.80 -21.96 -10.10
N ASP A 11 -20.58 -22.86 -9.48
CA ASP A 11 -20.84 -22.82 -8.04
C ASP A 11 -19.55 -23.11 -7.26
N LYS A 12 -18.71 -24.03 -7.78
CA LYS A 12 -17.42 -24.34 -7.17
C LYS A 12 -16.40 -23.20 -7.31
N ILE A 13 -16.35 -22.50 -8.44
CA ILE A 13 -15.48 -21.33 -8.62
C ILE A 13 -15.97 -20.15 -7.79
N GLN A 14 -17.29 -19.97 -7.65
CA GLN A 14 -17.85 -18.97 -6.75
C GLN A 14 -17.56 -19.30 -5.28
N GLU A 15 -17.57 -20.59 -4.92
CA GLU A 15 -17.20 -21.05 -3.59
C GLU A 15 -15.71 -20.85 -3.29
N GLU A 16 -14.81 -21.17 -4.23
CA GLU A 16 -13.38 -20.90 -4.04
C GLU A 16 -13.05 -19.39 -4.05
N MET A 17 -13.77 -18.58 -4.84
CA MET A 17 -13.65 -17.11 -4.72
C MET A 17 -14.28 -16.55 -3.45
N ARG A 18 -15.26 -17.25 -2.85
CA ARG A 18 -15.86 -16.89 -1.56
C ARG A 18 -14.94 -17.25 -0.41
N GLU A 19 -14.34 -18.45 -0.42
CA GLU A 19 -13.29 -18.84 0.51
C GLU A 19 -12.10 -17.88 0.41
N ALA A 20 -11.63 -17.56 -0.79
CA ALA A 20 -10.54 -16.59 -0.98
C ALA A 20 -10.91 -15.18 -0.48
N ALA A 21 -12.18 -14.79 -0.55
CA ALA A 21 -12.65 -13.51 0.02
C ALA A 21 -12.75 -13.56 1.55
N GLU A 22 -13.14 -14.69 2.12
CA GLU A 22 -13.28 -14.92 3.56
C GLU A 22 -11.90 -15.07 4.25
N GLU A 23 -10.90 -15.62 3.55
CA GLU A 23 -9.50 -15.68 4.01
C GLU A 23 -8.85 -14.29 4.07
N ILE A 24 -9.16 -13.42 3.10
CA ILE A 24 -8.69 -12.03 3.09
C ILE A 24 -9.36 -11.20 4.20
N GLU A 25 -10.66 -11.44 4.46
CA GLU A 25 -11.40 -10.78 5.56
C GLU A 25 -11.00 -11.35 6.95
N GLY A 26 -10.52 -12.60 7.01
CA GLY A 26 -10.00 -13.23 8.23
C GLY A 26 -8.66 -12.67 8.69
N ASP A 27 -7.78 -12.29 7.76
CA ASP A 27 -6.47 -11.67 8.08
C ASP A 27 -6.63 -10.24 8.64
N ASP A 28 -7.77 -9.58 8.36
CA ASP A 28 -8.14 -8.28 8.92
C ASP A 28 -8.60 -8.39 10.40
N ALA A 29 -9.06 -9.57 10.82
CA ALA A 29 -9.64 -9.84 12.15
C ALA A 29 -8.68 -10.51 13.14
N GLU A 30 -7.56 -11.09 12.69
CA GLU A 30 -6.56 -11.74 13.55
C GLU A 30 -5.47 -10.79 14.10
N ILE A 31 -5.64 -9.48 13.97
CA ILE A 31 -4.76 -8.49 14.64
C ILE A 31 -5.37 -8.08 16.00
N ASP A 32 -5.89 -9.03 16.77
CA ASP A 32 -6.15 -8.81 18.20
C ASP A 32 -4.92 -9.26 19.00
N GLY A 33 -3.98 -8.33 19.14
CA GLY A 33 -2.80 -8.48 19.99
C GLY A 33 -3.16 -8.46 21.48
N THR A 34 -4.06 -9.33 21.94
CA THR A 34 -4.44 -9.50 23.35
C THR A 34 -3.66 -10.64 24.00
N GLY A 35 -2.36 -10.70 23.76
CA GLY A 35 -1.43 -11.42 24.62
C GLY A 35 -0.94 -10.50 25.74
N VAL A 36 -1.39 -10.70 26.99
CA VAL A 36 -0.79 -10.00 28.14
C VAL A 36 0.62 -10.58 28.36
N LEU A 37 1.62 -9.84 27.90
CA LEU A 37 3.03 -10.20 28.03
C LEU A 37 3.52 -9.94 29.46
N ALA A 38 4.11 -10.97 30.09
CA ALA A 38 4.85 -10.79 31.32
C ALA A 38 6.07 -9.86 31.09
N PRO A 39 6.54 -9.12 32.10
CA PRO A 39 7.63 -8.12 31.96
C PRO A 39 8.98 -8.68 31.46
N ASP A 40 9.10 -10.00 31.32
CA ASP A 40 10.28 -10.77 30.90
C ASP A 40 10.09 -11.54 29.57
N GLY A 41 8.91 -11.50 28.94
CA GLY A 41 8.70 -12.03 27.58
C GLY A 41 8.46 -13.54 27.46
N ASN A 42 8.25 -14.27 28.56
CA ASN A 42 7.83 -15.68 28.49
C ASN A 42 6.30 -15.80 28.66
N SER A 43 5.68 -16.68 27.87
CA SER A 43 4.28 -17.08 28.05
C SER A 43 4.13 -17.75 29.41
N ILE A 44 3.37 -17.13 30.33
CA ILE A 44 3.06 -17.73 31.63
C ILE A 44 2.07 -18.88 31.36
N PRO A 45 2.44 -20.15 31.59
CA PRO A 45 1.49 -21.25 31.46
C PRO A 45 0.42 -21.09 32.54
N LEU A 46 -0.86 -21.17 32.15
CA LEU A 46 -2.00 -21.08 33.07
C LEU A 46 -1.93 -22.09 34.24
N GLU A 47 -1.11 -23.14 34.08
CA GLU A 47 -0.79 -24.14 35.10
C GLU A 47 -0.23 -23.53 36.40
N ARG A 48 0.38 -22.33 36.35
CA ARG A 48 0.89 -21.64 37.55
C ARG A 48 -0.10 -20.71 38.25
N LEU A 49 -1.30 -20.48 37.69
CA LEU A 49 -2.30 -19.64 38.36
C LEU A 49 -3.16 -20.43 39.37
N GLU A 50 -3.06 -21.75 39.35
CA GLU A 50 -3.89 -22.64 40.18
C GLU A 50 -3.20 -23.13 41.47
N GLU A 51 -1.87 -23.01 41.59
CA GLU A 51 -1.13 -23.43 42.79
C GLU A 51 -1.04 -22.30 43.84
N GLY A 52 -2.09 -22.18 44.65
CA GLY A 52 -2.03 -21.46 45.92
C GLY A 52 -1.09 -22.16 46.90
N GLY A 53 0.12 -21.63 47.12
CA GLY A 53 1.06 -22.31 48.00
C GLY A 53 2.41 -21.64 48.30
N ALA A 54 2.36 -20.56 49.09
CA ALA A 54 3.34 -20.20 50.12
C ALA A 54 4.79 -19.76 49.77
N ARG A 55 5.15 -18.59 50.34
CA ARG A 55 6.48 -18.07 50.76
C ARG A 55 7.24 -17.14 49.80
N HIS A 56 7.11 -15.84 50.07
CA HIS A 56 8.06 -14.74 49.80
C HIS A 56 9.11 -14.70 50.95
N PRO A 57 10.29 -14.02 50.91
CA PRO A 57 10.74 -12.97 49.97
C PRO A 57 12.18 -13.12 49.45
N THR A 58 12.50 -12.59 48.25
CA THR A 58 13.79 -11.91 48.04
C THR A 58 13.64 -10.88 46.93
N HIS A 59 13.55 -9.62 47.35
CA HIS A 59 13.50 -8.45 46.49
C HIS A 59 14.86 -8.25 45.82
N THR A 60 15.13 -8.91 44.70
CA THR A 60 16.22 -8.49 43.80
C THR A 60 15.71 -7.29 43.01
N ARG A 61 15.93 -6.11 43.57
CA ARG A 61 15.77 -4.82 42.89
C ARG A 61 16.80 -4.73 41.76
N GLN A 62 16.49 -5.33 40.61
CA GLN A 62 17.17 -5.03 39.35
C GLN A 62 16.61 -3.70 38.82
N THR A 63 17.21 -2.59 39.23
CA THR A 63 17.07 -1.32 38.52
C THR A 63 17.98 -1.36 37.29
N THR A 64 17.64 -2.17 36.29
CA THR A 64 18.23 -2.00 34.96
C THR A 64 17.60 -0.75 34.38
N LYS A 65 18.29 0.39 34.47
CA LYS A 65 17.96 1.59 33.70
C LYS A 65 18.11 1.24 32.21
N LYS A 66 17.08 0.63 31.60
CA LYS A 66 16.98 0.56 30.14
C LYS A 66 16.96 2.01 29.65
N PRO A 67 17.79 2.39 28.67
CA PRO A 67 17.76 3.76 28.16
C PRO A 67 16.37 3.99 27.57
N LYS A 68 15.62 4.95 28.11
CA LYS A 68 14.27 5.33 27.65
C LYS A 68 14.15 5.50 26.14
N VAL A 69 15.26 5.84 25.47
CA VAL A 69 15.37 5.99 24.02
C VAL A 69 15.26 4.65 23.29
N ALA A 70 15.84 3.57 23.81
CA ALA A 70 15.76 2.24 23.19
C ALA A 70 14.35 1.64 23.29
N GLU A 71 13.64 1.93 24.39
CA GLU A 71 12.23 1.57 24.54
C GLU A 71 11.36 2.33 23.50
N GLY A 72 11.58 3.65 23.37
CA GLY A 72 10.87 4.49 22.41
C GLY A 72 11.14 4.09 20.95
N ALA A 73 12.39 3.76 20.61
CA ALA A 73 12.76 3.28 19.28
C ALA A 73 12.09 1.94 18.95
N ARG A 74 12.01 1.01 19.91
CA ARG A 74 11.29 -0.27 19.70
C ARG A 74 9.81 -0.05 19.45
N ASN A 75 9.16 0.83 20.22
CA ASN A 75 7.75 1.14 20.02
C ASN A 75 7.50 1.79 18.65
N PHE A 76 8.37 2.69 18.22
CA PHE A 76 8.31 3.28 16.89
C PHE A 76 8.57 2.25 15.78
N CYS A 77 9.56 1.37 15.95
CA CYS A 77 9.80 0.27 15.03
C CYS A 77 8.62 -0.70 14.97
N ASN A 78 7.96 -1.01 16.10
CA ASN A 78 6.76 -1.86 16.10
C ASN A 78 5.59 -1.20 15.37
N PHE A 79 5.48 0.13 15.44
CA PHE A 79 4.49 0.90 14.68
C PHE A 79 4.82 0.94 13.19
N LEU A 80 6.08 1.23 12.83
CA LEU A 80 6.55 1.27 11.44
C LEU A 80 6.61 -0.11 10.78
N LEU A 81 6.92 -1.15 11.51
CA LEU A 81 6.96 -2.53 11.01
C LEU A 81 5.61 -3.24 11.20
N GLY A 82 4.58 -2.52 11.66
CA GLY A 82 3.23 -3.05 11.73
C GLY A 82 2.72 -3.40 10.33
N PRO A 83 1.94 -4.49 10.19
CA PRO A 83 1.48 -4.98 8.88
C PRO A 83 0.73 -3.91 8.09
N VAL A 84 -0.09 -3.11 8.76
CA VAL A 84 -0.86 -2.01 8.15
C VAL A 84 0.04 -0.90 7.59
N PHE A 85 1.09 -0.52 8.30
CA PHE A 85 2.03 0.51 7.81
C PHE A 85 2.82 -0.03 6.63
N VAL A 86 3.35 -1.25 6.73
CA VAL A 86 4.15 -1.87 5.66
C VAL A 86 3.31 -2.06 4.40
N GLN A 87 2.06 -2.50 4.53
CA GLN A 87 1.15 -2.64 3.39
C GLN A 87 0.84 -1.31 2.72
N ALA A 88 0.49 -0.27 3.49
CA ALA A 88 0.25 1.06 2.95
C ALA A 88 1.53 1.64 2.31
N PHE A 89 2.68 1.47 2.97
CA PHE A 89 3.97 1.91 2.46
C PHE A 89 4.33 1.22 1.15
N VAL A 90 4.24 -0.11 1.06
CA VAL A 90 4.56 -0.86 -0.17
C VAL A 90 3.60 -0.49 -1.29
N LEU A 91 2.29 -0.39 -1.01
CA LEU A 91 1.29 0.00 -1.99
C LEU A 91 1.55 1.40 -2.56
N THR A 92 1.80 2.38 -1.70
CA THR A 92 2.11 3.74 -2.12
C THR A 92 3.49 3.84 -2.77
N PHE A 93 4.49 3.18 -2.22
CA PHE A 93 5.85 3.19 -2.78
C PHE A 93 5.86 2.62 -4.19
N LEU A 94 5.28 1.43 -4.41
CA LEU A 94 5.21 0.83 -5.74
C LEU A 94 4.30 1.63 -6.69
N GLY A 95 3.22 2.20 -6.18
CA GLY A 95 2.31 3.03 -6.98
C GLY A 95 2.95 4.34 -7.45
N GLU A 96 3.78 4.95 -6.61
CA GLU A 96 4.48 6.21 -6.90
C GLU A 96 5.88 5.98 -7.48
N TRP A 97 6.35 4.73 -7.58
CA TRP A 97 7.72 4.46 -8.03
C TRP A 97 7.88 4.83 -9.50
N GLY A 98 8.69 5.85 -9.75
CA GLY A 98 8.91 6.35 -11.11
C GLY A 98 7.80 7.25 -11.62
N ASP A 99 6.98 7.83 -10.73
CA ASP A 99 5.99 8.82 -11.15
C ASP A 99 6.63 10.05 -11.80
N ARG A 100 5.94 10.61 -12.79
CA ARG A 100 6.41 11.76 -13.57
C ARG A 100 6.59 13.00 -12.69
N SER A 101 5.85 13.10 -11.57
CA SER A 101 6.01 14.18 -10.61
C SER A 101 7.41 14.19 -9.96
N GLN A 102 8.08 13.04 -9.84
CA GLN A 102 9.44 12.97 -9.29
C GLN A 102 10.45 13.64 -10.22
N ILE A 103 10.39 13.35 -11.52
CA ILE A 103 11.25 14.00 -12.53
C ILE A 103 10.93 15.50 -12.62
N ALA A 104 9.65 15.87 -12.57
CA ALA A 104 9.23 17.27 -12.55
C ALA A 104 9.78 18.03 -11.32
N THR A 105 9.77 17.38 -10.15
CA THR A 105 10.30 17.97 -8.91
C THR A 105 11.81 18.17 -8.98
N ILE A 106 12.55 17.20 -9.54
CA ILE A 106 14.00 17.31 -9.74
C ILE A 106 14.32 18.44 -10.73
N ALA A 107 13.60 18.53 -11.85
CA ALA A 107 13.77 19.59 -12.83
C ALA A 107 13.45 20.98 -12.25
N LEU A 108 12.40 21.07 -11.42
CA LEU A 108 12.03 22.32 -10.76
C LEU A 108 13.05 22.71 -9.69
N GLY A 109 13.54 21.76 -8.90
CA GLY A 109 14.60 21.97 -7.91
C GLY A 109 15.96 22.31 -8.54
N ALA A 110 16.20 21.92 -9.78
CA ALA A 110 17.40 22.32 -10.54
C ALA A 110 17.32 23.77 -11.07
N THR A 111 16.11 24.33 -11.21
CA THR A 111 15.88 25.67 -11.77
C THR A 111 15.53 26.73 -10.72
N HIS A 112 15.03 26.31 -9.54
CA HIS A 112 14.59 27.17 -8.45
C HIS A 112 15.23 26.76 -7.11
N ASP A 113 14.98 27.54 -6.06
CA ASP A 113 15.47 27.20 -4.72
C ASP A 113 14.88 25.86 -4.23
N VAL A 114 15.77 24.91 -3.94
CA VAL A 114 15.45 23.54 -3.53
C VAL A 114 14.57 23.51 -2.28
N TYR A 115 14.74 24.45 -1.35
CA TYR A 115 13.96 24.50 -0.11
C TYR A 115 12.49 24.83 -0.39
N LEU A 116 12.23 25.81 -1.27
CA LEU A 116 10.87 26.19 -1.66
C LEU A 116 10.18 25.07 -2.44
N VAL A 117 10.90 24.42 -3.36
CA VAL A 117 10.38 23.29 -4.14
C VAL A 117 10.04 22.11 -3.22
N THR A 118 10.93 21.78 -2.28
CA THR A 118 10.70 20.67 -1.34
C THR A 118 9.46 20.94 -0.47
N ILE A 119 9.33 22.13 0.10
CA ILE A 119 8.17 22.47 0.94
C ILE A 119 6.88 22.45 0.12
N GLY A 120 6.90 23.02 -1.09
CA GLY A 120 5.75 23.01 -2.00
C GLY A 120 5.32 21.59 -2.37
N THR A 121 6.26 20.72 -2.74
CA THR A 121 5.97 19.31 -3.07
C THR A 121 5.42 18.56 -1.87
N VAL A 122 6.00 18.73 -0.67
CA VAL A 122 5.51 18.07 0.55
C VAL A 122 4.06 18.48 0.85
N ILE A 123 3.75 19.79 0.79
CA ILE A 123 2.40 20.28 1.05
C ILE A 123 1.42 19.78 -0.02
N GLY A 124 1.79 19.89 -1.30
CA GLY A 124 0.96 19.45 -2.42
C GLY A 124 0.66 17.95 -2.35
N HIS A 125 1.69 17.14 -2.13
CA HIS A 125 1.55 15.69 -2.03
C HIS A 125 0.73 15.30 -0.80
N THR A 126 0.97 15.89 0.37
CA THR A 126 0.18 15.64 1.59
C THR A 126 -1.30 15.97 1.38
N CYS A 127 -1.59 17.10 0.73
CA CYS A 127 -2.96 17.49 0.39
C CYS A 127 -3.61 16.47 -0.55
N CYS A 128 -2.90 16.07 -1.61
CA CYS A 128 -3.38 15.08 -2.56
C CYS A 128 -3.67 13.73 -1.89
N THR A 129 -2.74 13.21 -1.09
CA THR A 129 -2.89 11.96 -0.35
C THR A 129 -4.07 12.04 0.62
N THR A 130 -4.23 13.16 1.34
CA THR A 130 -5.35 13.34 2.28
C THR A 130 -6.70 13.29 1.56
N LEU A 131 -6.81 14.00 0.42
CA LEU A 131 -8.02 13.98 -0.40
C LEU A 131 -8.30 12.58 -0.97
N ALA A 132 -7.26 11.87 -1.43
CA ALA A 132 -7.40 10.51 -1.94
C ALA A 132 -7.89 9.54 -0.85
N VAL A 133 -7.35 9.63 0.37
CA VAL A 133 -7.77 8.79 1.50
C VAL A 133 -9.20 9.10 1.92
N LEU A 134 -9.58 10.38 2.00
CA LEU A 134 -10.97 10.78 2.32
C LEU A 134 -11.95 10.32 1.23
N ALA A 135 -11.58 10.51 -0.04
CA ALA A 135 -12.36 10.05 -1.17
C ALA A 135 -12.49 8.52 -1.17
N GLY A 136 -11.40 7.78 -0.96
CA GLY A 136 -11.40 6.32 -0.88
C GLY A 136 -12.26 5.80 0.28
N ARG A 137 -12.17 6.44 1.45
CA ARG A 137 -13.02 6.13 2.62
C ARG A 137 -14.50 6.44 2.35
N TYR A 138 -14.81 7.48 1.59
CA TYR A 138 -16.19 7.75 1.18
C TYR A 138 -16.67 6.73 0.13
N LEU A 139 -15.82 6.42 -0.85
CA LEU A 139 -16.10 5.47 -1.93
C LEU A 139 -16.35 4.06 -1.38
N SER A 140 -15.58 3.62 -0.38
CA SER A 140 -15.75 2.29 0.25
C SER A 140 -17.10 2.11 0.91
N THR A 141 -17.75 3.19 1.37
CA THR A 141 -19.08 3.14 1.99
C THR A 141 -20.23 3.12 0.98
N LYS A 142 -19.99 3.46 -0.29
CA LYS A 142 -21.04 3.69 -1.29
C LYS A 142 -20.93 2.83 -2.55
N LEU A 143 -19.76 2.26 -2.86
CA LEU A 143 -19.51 1.55 -4.12
C LEU A 143 -18.97 0.14 -3.89
N SER A 144 -19.69 -0.84 -4.45
CA SER A 144 -19.23 -2.22 -4.56
C SER A 144 -17.98 -2.28 -5.47
N VAL A 145 -17.02 -3.14 -5.10
CA VAL A 145 -15.71 -3.37 -5.78
C VAL A 145 -15.85 -3.44 -7.31
N LYS A 146 -16.94 -4.02 -7.82
CA LYS A 146 -17.23 -4.16 -9.25
C LYS A 146 -17.22 -2.82 -10.01
N TYR A 147 -17.75 -1.75 -9.43
CA TYR A 147 -17.80 -0.45 -10.09
C TYR A 147 -16.43 0.23 -10.14
N VAL A 148 -15.61 0.04 -9.09
CA VAL A 148 -14.25 0.58 -9.04
C VAL A 148 -13.37 -0.12 -10.08
N THR A 149 -13.46 -1.45 -10.18
CA THR A 149 -12.73 -2.23 -11.19
C THR A 149 -13.17 -1.88 -12.61
N LEU A 150 -14.48 -1.75 -12.86
CA LEU A 150 -14.99 -1.37 -14.19
C LEU A 150 -14.56 0.06 -14.58
N GLY A 151 -14.58 0.99 -13.62
CA GLY A 151 -14.10 2.34 -13.81
C GLY A 151 -12.60 2.37 -14.16
N GLY A 152 -11.78 1.65 -13.38
CA GLY A 152 -10.34 1.53 -13.62
C GLY A 152 -10.03 0.91 -14.99
N ALA A 153 -10.70 -0.18 -15.36
CA ALA A 153 -10.53 -0.83 -16.66
C ALA A 153 -10.92 0.10 -17.83
N THR A 154 -12.01 0.85 -17.67
CA THR A 154 -12.46 1.82 -18.68
C THR A 154 -11.45 2.95 -18.85
N LEU A 155 -10.98 3.55 -17.75
CA LEU A 155 -9.94 4.59 -17.80
C LEU A 155 -8.64 4.06 -18.40
N PHE A 156 -8.23 2.84 -18.03
CA PHE A 156 -7.04 2.19 -18.58
C PHE A 156 -7.12 2.03 -20.09
N LEU A 157 -8.27 1.58 -20.62
CA LEU A 157 -8.47 1.41 -22.06
C LEU A 157 -8.47 2.78 -22.77
N ILE A 158 -9.14 3.79 -22.22
CA ILE A 158 -9.16 5.14 -22.78
C ILE A 158 -7.73 5.71 -22.84
N PHE A 159 -6.98 5.71 -21.74
CA PHE A 159 -5.61 6.21 -21.75
C PHE A 159 -4.69 5.38 -22.63
N GLY A 160 -4.83 4.06 -22.65
CA GLY A 160 -4.07 3.18 -23.54
C GLY A 160 -4.28 3.52 -25.01
N VAL A 161 -5.52 3.77 -25.44
CA VAL A 161 -5.83 4.17 -26.81
C VAL A 161 -5.30 5.58 -27.11
N ILE A 162 -5.44 6.53 -26.18
CA ILE A 162 -4.89 7.89 -26.34
C ILE A 162 -3.38 7.84 -26.53
N TYR A 163 -2.64 7.13 -25.67
CA TYR A 163 -1.18 7.01 -25.78
C TYR A 163 -0.76 6.26 -27.04
N LEU A 164 -1.52 5.23 -27.45
CA LEU A 164 -1.25 4.51 -28.70
C LEU A 164 -1.44 5.43 -29.91
N TYR A 165 -2.52 6.23 -29.93
CA TYR A 165 -2.76 7.19 -31.00
C TYR A 165 -1.68 8.28 -31.02
N GLU A 166 -1.33 8.85 -29.88
CA GLU A 166 -0.26 9.83 -29.74
C GLU A 166 1.08 9.26 -30.25
N SER A 167 1.44 8.04 -29.86
CA SER A 167 2.65 7.37 -30.33
C SER A 167 2.66 7.14 -31.85
N LEU A 168 1.53 6.77 -32.45
CA LEU A 168 1.42 6.59 -33.90
C LEU A 168 1.44 7.92 -34.66
N SER A 169 0.79 8.96 -34.13
CA SER A 169 0.82 10.31 -34.72
C SER A 169 2.20 10.94 -34.67
N ILE A 170 2.93 10.80 -33.55
CA ILE A 170 4.34 11.23 -33.44
C ILE A 170 5.21 10.49 -34.47
N SER A 171 5.01 9.18 -34.62
CA SER A 171 5.77 8.37 -35.58
C SER A 171 5.49 8.77 -37.04
N ALA A 172 4.28 9.23 -37.35
CA ALA A 172 3.90 9.66 -38.70
C ALA A 172 4.53 11.00 -39.10
N GLU A 173 4.69 11.94 -38.15
CA GLU A 173 5.37 13.21 -38.38
C GLU A 173 6.88 13.00 -38.62
N GLU A 174 7.53 12.10 -37.88
CA GLU A 174 8.97 11.82 -38.02
C GLU A 174 9.33 11.11 -39.34
N PHE A 175 8.42 10.29 -39.88
CA PHE A 175 8.59 9.65 -41.20
C PHE A 175 8.37 10.60 -42.39
N LEU A 176 7.64 11.72 -42.19
CA LEU A 176 7.30 12.67 -43.26
C LEU A 176 8.28 13.84 -43.40
N ILE A 177 9.21 14.04 -42.45
CA ILE A 177 10.19 15.14 -42.43
C ILE A 177 11.69 14.69 -42.51
N PRO A 178 12.10 13.66 -43.30
CA PRO A 178 13.53 13.54 -43.68
C PRO A 178 13.89 13.72 -45.17
N ILE A 179 12.97 14.02 -46.10
CA ILE A 179 13.27 14.02 -47.57
C ILE A 179 12.85 15.31 -48.30
N ALA A 180 12.55 16.42 -47.61
CA ALA A 180 12.14 17.67 -48.29
C ALA A 180 13.17 18.81 -48.24
N SER A 181 14.09 18.82 -47.27
CA SER A 181 14.95 19.98 -47.00
C SER A 181 16.41 19.87 -47.44
N ASP A 182 16.90 18.69 -47.86
CA ASP A 182 18.33 18.49 -48.19
C ASP A 182 18.64 18.50 -49.70
N GLN A 183 17.72 19.00 -50.55
CA GLN A 183 17.93 19.11 -52.02
C GLN A 183 17.71 20.52 -52.59
N VAL A 184 17.60 21.57 -51.76
CA VAL A 184 17.39 22.97 -52.21
C VAL A 184 18.34 23.95 -51.48
N SER A 185 19.63 23.69 -51.49
CA SER A 185 20.66 24.70 -51.16
C SER A 185 21.97 24.49 -51.92
N GLY A 186 21.87 23.99 -53.15
CA GLY A 186 23.01 23.70 -54.04
C GLY A 186 22.86 24.24 -55.46
N VAL A 187 22.13 25.36 -55.66
CA VAL A 187 22.11 26.13 -56.90
C VAL A 187 22.23 27.61 -56.57
#